data_AF-A0A1V6IT32-F1
#
_entry.id   AF-A0A1V6IT32-F1
#
_cell.length_a   1.000
_cell.length_b   1.000
_cell.length_c   1.000
_cell.angle_alpha   90.00
_cell.angle_beta   90.00
_cell.angle_gamma   90.00
#
_symmetry.space_group_name_H-M   'P 1'
#
loop_
_entity.id
_entity.type
_entity.pdbx_description
1 polymer ?
#
loop_
_entity_poly.entity_id
_entity_poly.type
_entity_poly.pdbx_seq_one_letter_code
_entity_poly.pdbx_strand_id
1 'polypeptide(L)'
;MLVMVGWLLFRAPSLEVFSRLAKGMSGLNGWGATYSFVDAGALQWGILLFSLILVFAARNTWEIRWQPSRRLALGLTFLFLVCVAVFLVNTSSPFLYFQF
;
A
#
# COMPACT_ATOMS: atom_id res chain seq x y z
N MET A 1 -15.86 -14.16 -6.14
CA MET A 1 -16.19 -13.53 -4.83
C MET A 1 -16.26 -14.52 -3.69
N LEU A 2 -16.91 -15.69 -3.83
CA LEU A 2 -17.08 -16.65 -2.71
C LEU A 2 -15.76 -17.14 -2.10
N VAL A 3 -14.74 -17.41 -2.93
CA VAL A 3 -13.37 -17.74 -2.48
C VAL A 3 -12.75 -16.61 -1.65
N MET A 4 -12.95 -15.35 -2.06
CA MET A 4 -12.43 -14.17 -1.34
C MET A 4 -13.15 -13.96 -0.02
N VAL A 5 -14.46 -14.21 0.05
CA VAL A 5 -15.24 -14.13 1.29
C VAL A 5 -14.83 -15.23 2.26
N GLY A 6 -14.69 -16.47 1.80
CA GLY A 6 -14.19 -17.57 2.63
C GLY A 6 -12.80 -17.26 3.18
N TRP A 7 -11.91 -16.76 2.33
CA TRP A 7 -10.58 -16.36 2.75
C TRP A 7 -10.57 -15.21 3.77
N LEU A 8 -11.39 -14.18 3.55
CA LEU A 8 -11.55 -13.06 4.47
C LEU A 8 -12.06 -13.52 5.85
N LEU A 9 -13.00 -14.47 5.87
CA LEU A 9 -13.60 -15.01 7.10
C LEU A 9 -12.55 -15.69 7.98
N PHE A 10 -11.64 -16.47 7.39
CA PHE A 10 -10.59 -17.17 8.14
C PHE A 10 -9.40 -16.30 8.51
N ARG A 11 -9.15 -15.20 7.78
CA ARG A 11 -7.97 -14.34 7.99
C ARG A 11 -8.27 -13.07 8.80
N ALA A 12 -9.53 -12.68 8.94
CA ALA A 12 -9.89 -11.51 9.71
C ALA A 12 -9.62 -11.74 11.21
N PRO A 13 -9.00 -10.78 11.92
CA PRO A 13 -8.73 -10.89 13.36
C PRO A 13 -10.01 -10.87 14.22
N SER A 14 -11.13 -10.42 13.65
CA SER A 14 -12.44 -10.44 14.30
C SER A 14 -13.57 -10.46 13.26
N LEU A 15 -14.75 -10.91 13.70
CA LEU A 15 -15.96 -10.90 12.86
C LEU A 15 -16.38 -9.48 12.44
N GLU A 16 -16.07 -8.48 13.27
CA GLU A 16 -16.29 -7.07 12.96
C GLU A 16 -15.43 -6.63 11.76
N VAL A 17 -14.13 -6.91 11.79
CA VAL A 17 -13.20 -6.57 10.69
C VAL A 17 -13.58 -7.30 9.40
N PHE A 18 -13.97 -8.58 9.50
CA PHE A 18 -14.54 -9.33 8.37
C PHE A 18 -15.75 -8.60 7.76
N SER A 19 -16.73 -8.23 8.59
CA SER A 19 -17.98 -7.62 8.12
C SER A 19 -17.75 -6.27 7.44
N ARG A 20 -16.81 -5.46 7.95
CA ARG A 20 -16.44 -4.16 7.37
C ARG A 20 -15.77 -4.32 6.01
N LEU A 21 -14.83 -5.26 5.89
CA LEU A 21 -14.12 -5.52 4.65
C LEU A 21 -15.02 -6.17 3.59
N ALA A 22 -15.85 -7.13 3.99
CA ALA A 22 -16.82 -7.77 3.09
C ALA A 22 -17.82 -6.75 2.52
N LYS A 23 -18.36 -5.85 3.37
CA LYS A 23 -19.23 -4.75 2.94
C LYS A 23 -18.53 -3.80 1.97
N GLY A 24 -17.24 -3.51 2.21
CA GLY A 24 -16.46 -2.68 1.30
C GLY A 24 -16.20 -3.32 -0.06
N MET A 25 -15.88 -4.60 -0.08
CA MET A 25 -15.65 -5.35 -1.32
C MET A 25 -16.94 -5.55 -2.14
N SER A 26 -18.10 -5.63 -1.48
CA SER A 26 -19.40 -5.72 -2.16
C SER A 26 -19.98 -4.36 -2.55
N GLY A 27 -19.24 -3.26 -2.35
CA GLY A 27 -19.72 -1.89 -2.65
C GLY A 27 -20.81 -1.39 -1.71
N LEU A 28 -21.07 -2.09 -0.60
CA LEU A 28 -22.09 -1.77 0.40
C LEU A 28 -21.59 -0.81 1.49
N ASN A 29 -20.43 -0.19 1.32
CA ASN A 29 -19.96 0.93 2.16
C ASN A 29 -20.76 2.23 1.91
N GLY A 30 -21.72 2.22 0.97
CA GLY A 30 -22.50 3.38 0.55
C GLY A 30 -21.66 4.39 -0.25
N TRP A 31 -22.28 5.51 -0.63
CA TRP A 31 -21.57 6.75 -1.00
C TRP A 31 -21.10 7.48 0.29
N GLY A 32 -20.72 6.72 1.30
CA GLY A 32 -20.41 7.20 2.64
C GLY A 32 -18.93 7.52 2.79
N ALA A 33 -18.65 8.70 3.34
CA ALA A 33 -17.33 9.31 3.50
C ALA A 33 -16.53 9.34 2.19
N THR A 34 -16.96 10.18 1.24
CA THR A 34 -16.01 10.80 0.31
C THR A 34 -14.87 11.34 1.17
N TYR A 35 -13.65 10.84 0.97
CA TYR A 35 -12.47 11.41 1.60
C TYR A 35 -12.46 12.89 1.22
N SER A 36 -12.75 13.75 2.20
CA SER A 36 -12.78 15.18 1.97
C SER A 36 -11.36 15.62 1.66
N PHE A 37 -11.12 16.11 0.45
CA PHE A 37 -9.86 16.76 0.10
C PHE A 37 -9.60 18.00 0.96
N VAL A 38 -10.64 18.52 1.64
CA VAL A 38 -10.55 19.69 2.53
C VAL A 38 -9.72 19.39 3.78
N ASP A 39 -9.73 18.15 4.27
CA ASP A 39 -8.95 17.74 5.45
C ASP A 39 -7.55 17.20 5.07
N ALA A 40 -7.22 17.17 3.79
CA ALA A 40 -5.90 16.74 3.33
C ALA A 40 -4.86 17.81 3.66
N GLY A 41 -3.98 17.49 4.61
CA GLY A 41 -2.86 18.34 5.00
C GLY A 41 -1.77 18.44 3.92
N ALA A 42 -0.78 19.31 4.17
CA ALA A 42 0.33 19.57 3.26
C ALA A 42 1.13 18.30 2.91
N LEU A 43 1.23 17.34 3.83
CA LEU A 43 1.92 16.08 3.60
C LEU A 43 1.21 15.24 2.53
N GLN A 44 -0.13 15.10 2.63
CA GLN A 44 -0.93 14.33 1.68
C GLN A 44 -0.83 14.92 0.27
N TRP A 45 -0.95 16.26 0.17
CA TRP A 45 -0.77 16.97 -1.10
C TRP A 45 0.66 16.86 -1.64
N GLY A 46 1.66 16.90 -0.77
CA GLY A 46 3.06 16.69 -1.13
C GLY A 46 3.32 15.30 -1.70
N ILE A 47 2.79 14.26 -1.07
CA ILE A 47 2.90 12.87 -1.56
C ILE A 47 2.17 12.70 -2.89
N LEU A 48 0.98 13.28 -3.03
CA LEU A 48 0.22 13.22 -4.28
C LEU A 48 0.99 13.88 -5.43
N LEU A 49 1.49 15.10 -5.22
CA LEU A 49 2.30 15.82 -6.21
C LEU A 49 3.57 15.05 -6.56
N PHE A 50 4.28 14.53 -5.56
CA PHE A 50 5.48 13.72 -5.77
C PHE A 50 5.18 12.47 -6.60
N SER A 51 4.08 11.78 -6.30
CA SER A 51 3.65 10.58 -7.03
C SER A 51 3.28 10.92 -8.48
N LEU A 52 2.61 12.05 -8.71
CA LEU A 52 2.27 12.52 -10.05
C LEU A 52 3.54 12.81 -10.87
N ILE A 53 4.51 13.51 -10.28
CA ILE A 53 5.80 13.78 -10.92
C ILE A 53 6.53 12.47 -11.23
N LEU A 54 6.54 11.52 -10.30
CA LEU A 54 7.17 10.21 -10.56
C LEU A 54 6.51 9.48 -11.74
N VAL A 55 5.18 9.43 -11.80
CA VAL A 55 4.46 8.71 -12.85
C VAL A 55 4.68 9.33 -14.23
N PHE A 56 4.69 10.66 -14.33
CA PHE A 56 4.73 11.35 -15.62
C PHE A 56 6.13 11.79 -16.06
N ALA A 57 7.07 11.99 -15.14
CA ALA A 57 8.41 12.51 -15.44
C ALA A 57 9.54 11.50 -15.18
N ALA A 58 9.33 10.48 -14.32
CA ALA A 58 10.34 9.45 -14.15
C ALA A 58 10.26 8.41 -15.27
N ARG A 59 11.40 7.79 -15.57
CA ARG A 59 11.46 6.66 -16.50
C ARG A 59 10.74 5.47 -15.90
N ASN A 60 10.01 4.75 -16.75
CA ASN A 60 9.43 3.48 -16.35
C ASN A 60 10.52 2.51 -15.87
N THR A 61 10.23 1.75 -14.82
CA THR A 61 11.16 0.78 -14.23
C THR A 61 11.73 -0.21 -15.26
N TRP A 62 10.94 -0.57 -16.29
CA TRP A 62 11.34 -1.46 -17.38
C TRP A 62 12.42 -0.87 -18.32
N GLU A 63 12.56 0.44 -18.36
CA GLU A 63 13.58 1.14 -19.16
C GLU A 63 14.90 1.31 -18.39
N ILE A 64 14.89 1.07 -17.08
CA ILE A 64 16.05 1.28 -16.21
C ILE A 64 17.01 0.10 -16.37
N ARG A 65 18.16 0.37 -16.98
CA ARG A 65 19.30 -0.56 -17.00
C ARG A 65 20.08 -0.43 -15.70
N TRP A 66 19.75 -1.29 -14.74
CA TRP A 66 20.44 -1.34 -13.46
C TRP A 66 21.91 -1.74 -13.66
N GLN A 67 22.82 -0.81 -13.37
CA GLN A 67 24.25 -1.10 -13.33
C GLN A 67 24.67 -1.33 -11.87
N PRO A 68 25.29 -2.48 -11.55
CA PRO A 68 25.73 -2.76 -10.20
C PRO A 68 26.82 -1.75 -9.81
N SER A 69 26.53 -0.89 -8.84
CA SER A 69 27.46 0.09 -8.30
C SER A 69 27.36 0.14 -6.78
N ARG A 70 28.47 0.47 -6.12
CA ARG A 70 28.52 0.56 -4.64
C ARG A 70 27.53 1.59 -4.09
N ARG A 71 27.33 2.71 -4.80
CA ARG A 71 26.36 3.74 -4.43
C ARG A 71 24.93 3.23 -4.47
N LEU A 72 24.59 2.47 -5.51
CA LEU A 72 23.27 1.88 -5.66
C LEU A 72 23.02 0.80 -4.61
N ALA A 73 24.04 -0.03 -4.32
CA ALA A 73 23.96 -1.03 -3.25
C ALA A 73 23.72 -0.38 -1.88
N LEU A 74 24.44 0.70 -1.56
CA LEU A 74 24.22 1.46 -0.31
C LEU A 74 22.83 2.07 -0.25
N GLY A 75 22.35 2.67 -1.35
CA GLY A 75 21.01 3.25 -1.43
C GLY A 75 19.90 2.21 -1.24
N LEU A 76 20.02 1.05 -1.90
CA LEU A 76 19.07 -0.05 -1.74
C LEU A 76 19.11 -0.67 -0.35
N THR A 77 20.30 -0.78 0.25
CA THR A 77 20.45 -1.28 1.63
C THR A 77 19.78 -0.34 2.62
N PHE A 78 20.00 0.97 2.47
CA PHE A 78 19.33 1.97 3.30
C PHE A 78 17.81 1.91 3.14
N LEU A 79 17.30 1.88 1.91
CA LEU A 79 15.87 1.74 1.63
C LEU A 79 15.28 0.48 2.26
N PHE A 80 15.99 -0.66 2.13
CA PHE A 80 15.58 -1.92 2.74
C PHE A 80 15.46 -1.82 4.25
N LEU A 81 16.48 -1.26 4.92
CA LEU A 81 16.47 -1.06 6.37
C LEU A 81 15.32 -0.16 6.83
N VAL A 82 15.03 0.93 6.09
CA VAL A 82 13.89 1.81 6.37
C VAL A 82 12.57 1.04 6.22
N CYS A 83 12.39 0.27 5.15
CA CYS A 83 11.18 -0.54 4.95
C CYS A 83 10.99 -1.57 6.07
N VAL A 84 12.06 -2.26 6.48
CA VAL A 84 12.03 -3.22 7.59
C VAL A 84 11.68 -2.52 8.90
N ALA A 85 12.31 -1.37 9.21
CA ALA A 85 12.01 -0.61 10.40
C ALA A 85 10.55 -0.15 10.43
N VAL A 86 10.04 0.39 9.32
CA VAL A 86 8.62 0.80 9.19
C VAL A 86 7.70 -0.40 9.35
N PHE A 87 8.01 -1.55 8.76
CA PHE A 87 7.22 -2.77 8.89
C PHE A 87 7.19 -3.31 10.33
N LEU A 88 8.33 -3.30 11.02
CA LEU A 88 8.41 -3.74 12.42
C LEU A 88 7.64 -2.82 13.37
N VAL A 89 7.61 -1.51 13.08
CA VAL A 89 6.84 -0.52 13.85
C VAL A 89 5.35 -0.59 13.52
N ASN A 90 5.00 -0.80 12.25
CA ASN A 90 3.62 -0.87 11.79
C ASN A 90 3.20 -2.34 11.64
N THR A 91 2.85 -2.98 12.77
CA THR A 91 2.26 -4.32 12.80
C THR A 91 0.85 -4.32 12.21
N SER A 92 0.70 -4.18 10.89
CA SER A 92 -0.57 -4.38 10.18
C SER A 92 -0.38 -4.40 8.66
N SER A 93 -0.18 -5.58 8.09
CA SER A 93 -0.79 -5.87 6.80
C SER A 93 -1.35 -7.29 6.82
N PRO A 94 -2.63 -7.47 7.22
CA PRO A 94 -3.29 -8.78 7.18
C PRO A 94 -3.45 -9.33 5.74
N PHE A 95 -2.99 -8.59 4.71
CA PHE A 95 -3.19 -8.89 3.30
C PHE A 95 -1.90 -8.95 2.48
N LEU A 96 -0.70 -9.02 3.10
CA LEU A 96 0.51 -9.37 2.35
C LEU A 96 0.36 -10.80 1.83
N TYR A 97 0.25 -10.91 0.51
CA TYR A 97 0.18 -12.14 -0.25
C TYR A 97 1.58 -12.78 -0.26
N PHE A 98 1.74 -13.91 0.42
CA PHE A 98 2.71 -14.90 -0.03
C PHE A 98 2.00 -15.69 -1.12
N GLN A 99 2.28 -15.36 -2.39
CA GLN A 99 2.04 -16.31 -3.47
C GLN A 99 3.12 -17.37 -3.37
N PHE A 100 2.72 -18.62 -3.14
CA PHE A 100 3.57 -19.79 -3.38
C PHE A 100 3.60 -20.06 -4.88
#